data_AF-A0A7S9GFT1-F1
#
_entry.id   AF-A0A7S9GFT1-F1
#
_cell.length_a   1.000
_cell.length_b   1.000
_cell.length_c   1.000
_cell.angle_alpha   90.00
_cell.angle_beta   90.00
_cell.angle_gamma   90.00
#
_symmetry.space_group_name_H-M   'P 1'
#
loop_
_entity.id
_entity.type
_entity.pdbx_description
1 polymer ?
#
loop_
_entity_poly.entity_id
_entity_poly.type
_entity_poly.pdbx_seq_one_letter_code
_entity_poly.pdbx_strand_id
1 'polypeptide(L)'
;MTDAPGSSDLLLSIAGAGTEYRLCLPHLLPEAIDQAAMLAAAQAVLAQNSKSESAQALRAQSMATFMLLCAGELDAAEGVLDRVIAAQAAMGDARTRSASELRLVQVLQRLGRVNEAVRLASEVVAQQSNDSPVRHFALHHLGKALMQAGAHGEARAALVEALALRLALGNAELIASTRQALTLLESRPLAATPPHEA
;
A
#
# COMPACT_ATOMS: atom_id res chain seq x y z
N MET A 1 3.06 -29.98 13.69
CA MET A 1 2.17 -29.33 14.66
C MET A 1 2.93 -28.08 15.10
N THR A 2 2.80 -26.94 14.45
CA THR A 2 1.60 -26.17 14.08
C THR A 2 1.98 -25.24 12.91
N ASP A 3 1.38 -25.43 11.73
CA ASP A 3 1.31 -24.34 10.74
C ASP A 3 0.29 -23.35 11.25
N ALA A 4 0.72 -22.13 11.54
CA ALA A 4 -0.17 -21.03 11.85
C ALA A 4 -0.85 -20.56 10.55
N PRO A 5 -2.19 -20.63 10.42
CA PRO A 5 -2.86 -20.14 9.23
C PRO A 5 -2.97 -18.62 9.34
N GLY A 6 -1.92 -17.91 8.91
CA GLY A 6 -1.81 -16.47 9.19
C GLY A 6 -1.17 -15.61 8.09
N SER A 7 -0.72 -16.21 6.99
CA SER A 7 -0.03 -15.48 5.92
C SER A 7 -0.60 -15.88 4.56
N SER A 8 -0.61 -14.95 3.61
CA SER A 8 -0.78 -15.28 2.21
C SER A 8 0.41 -16.16 1.79
N ASP A 9 0.20 -17.39 1.32
CA ASP A 9 1.25 -18.28 0.78
C ASP A 9 1.89 -17.73 -0.51
N LEU A 10 1.42 -16.57 -1.00
CA LEU A 10 1.96 -15.92 -2.18
C LEU A 10 3.25 -15.17 -1.84
N LEU A 11 4.37 -15.77 -2.22
CA LEU A 11 5.68 -15.14 -2.24
C LEU A 11 5.76 -14.15 -3.40
N LEU A 12 5.90 -12.86 -3.08
CA LEU A 12 6.02 -11.77 -4.06
C LEU A 12 7.47 -11.26 -4.08
N SER A 13 7.90 -10.65 -5.18
CA SER A 13 9.23 -10.04 -5.29
C SER A 13 9.14 -8.66 -5.93
N ILE A 14 9.97 -7.73 -5.49
CA ILE A 14 9.98 -6.34 -6.00
C ILE A 14 10.89 -6.23 -7.23
N ALA A 15 12.09 -6.79 -7.16
CA ALA A 15 13.14 -6.64 -8.17
C ALA A 15 14.01 -7.91 -8.34
N GLY A 16 13.53 -9.08 -7.90
CA GLY A 16 14.24 -10.36 -7.96
C GLY A 16 14.79 -10.81 -6.60
N ALA A 17 15.84 -11.63 -6.65
CA ALA A 17 16.42 -12.28 -5.48
C ALA A 17 16.83 -11.28 -4.38
N GLY A 18 16.44 -11.56 -3.14
CA GLY A 18 16.71 -10.71 -1.98
C GLY A 18 15.68 -9.59 -1.79
N THR A 19 14.65 -9.52 -2.62
CA THR A 19 13.53 -8.56 -2.48
C THR A 19 12.17 -9.25 -2.37
N GLU A 20 12.18 -10.49 -1.91
CA GLU A 20 10.98 -11.26 -1.63
C GLU A 20 10.26 -10.76 -0.37
N TYR A 21 8.93 -10.70 -0.45
CA TYR A 21 8.07 -10.31 0.65
C TYR A 21 6.77 -11.13 0.65
N ARG A 22 6.09 -11.13 1.80
CA ARG A 22 4.76 -11.71 1.99
C ARG A 22 3.79 -10.65 2.50
N LEU A 23 2.50 -10.87 2.27
CA LEU A 23 1.44 -10.04 2.84
C LEU A 23 0.94 -10.66 4.15
N CYS A 24 1.02 -9.88 5.23
CA CYS A 24 0.70 -10.35 6.57
C CYS A 24 -0.69 -9.91 7.03
N LEU A 25 -1.43 -10.83 7.67
CA LEU A 25 -2.68 -10.51 8.35
C LEU A 25 -2.44 -9.60 9.57
N PRO A 26 -3.44 -8.83 10.02
CA PRO A 26 -4.83 -8.76 9.53
C PRO A 26 -5.08 -7.61 8.53
N HIS A 27 -4.02 -6.96 8.02
CA HIS A 27 -4.17 -5.79 7.15
C HIS A 27 -3.48 -5.92 5.78
N LEU A 28 -2.93 -7.10 5.49
CA LEU A 28 -2.17 -7.39 4.26
C LEU A 28 -1.04 -6.38 4.04
N LEU A 29 -0.34 -6.00 5.11
CA LEU A 29 0.85 -5.16 5.01
C LEU A 29 2.06 -6.03 4.64
N PRO A 30 2.98 -5.52 3.80
CA PRO A 30 4.10 -6.31 3.33
C PRO A 30 5.16 -6.49 4.43
N GLU A 31 5.81 -7.63 4.41
CA GLU A 31 6.94 -7.96 5.28
C GLU A 31 7.98 -8.74 4.49
N ALA A 32 9.24 -8.32 4.57
CA ALA A 32 10.34 -8.98 3.88
C ALA A 32 10.52 -10.43 4.38
N ILE A 33 10.92 -11.32 3.46
CA ILE A 33 11.32 -12.68 3.81
C ILE A 33 12.74 -12.68 4.38
N ASP A 34 13.64 -11.93 3.72
CA ASP A 34 14.96 -11.59 4.23
C ASP A 34 15.05 -10.07 4.41
N GLN A 35 14.91 -9.63 5.66
CA GLN A 35 14.94 -8.21 6.02
C GLN A 35 16.28 -7.56 5.70
N ALA A 36 17.39 -8.26 5.92
CA ALA A 36 18.72 -7.72 5.71
C ALA A 36 19.02 -7.56 4.21
N ALA A 37 18.67 -8.55 3.39
CA ALA A 37 18.81 -8.47 1.94
C ALA A 37 17.92 -7.36 1.34
N MET A 38 16.66 -7.27 1.79
CA MET A 38 15.73 -6.23 1.37
C MET A 38 16.25 -4.83 1.70
N LEU A 39 16.76 -4.65 2.93
CA LEU A 39 17.33 -3.38 3.38
C LEU A 39 18.58 -3.00 2.56
N ALA A 40 19.48 -3.95 2.33
CA ALA A 40 20.66 -3.73 1.50
C ALA A 40 20.28 -3.31 0.06
N ALA A 41 19.27 -3.95 -0.53
CA ALA A 41 18.76 -3.59 -1.85
C ALA A 41 18.18 -2.16 -1.87
N ALA A 42 17.39 -1.80 -0.85
CA ALA A 42 16.83 -0.46 -0.71
C ALA A 42 17.93 0.61 -0.63
N GLN A 43 18.93 0.39 0.23
CA GLN A 43 20.05 1.30 0.44
C GLN A 43 20.89 1.47 -0.83
N ALA A 44 21.10 0.39 -1.60
CA ALA A 44 21.82 0.46 -2.87
C ALA A 44 21.10 1.36 -3.89
N VAL A 45 19.78 1.20 -4.03
CA VAL A 45 18.97 2.06 -4.93
C VAL A 45 19.00 3.52 -4.48
N LEU A 46 18.85 3.78 -3.18
CA LEU A 46 18.88 5.14 -2.63
C LEU A 46 20.26 5.79 -2.82
N ALA A 47 21.35 5.06 -2.57
CA ALA A 47 22.70 5.57 -2.75
C ALA A 47 22.96 5.99 -4.21
N GLN A 48 22.57 5.15 -5.17
CA GLN A 48 22.72 5.41 -6.60
C GLN A 48 21.94 6.64 -7.08
N ASN A 49 20.82 6.95 -6.43
CA ASN A 49 19.91 8.02 -6.85
C ASN A 49 19.96 9.27 -5.96
N SER A 50 20.79 9.27 -4.91
CA SER A 50 20.81 10.30 -3.85
C SER A 50 21.12 11.73 -4.32
N LYS A 51 21.86 11.88 -5.42
CA LYS A 51 22.29 13.18 -5.95
C LYS A 51 21.44 13.72 -7.10
N SER A 52 20.42 12.97 -7.52
CA SER A 52 19.62 13.30 -8.69
C SER A 52 18.18 13.58 -8.28
N GLU A 53 17.67 14.73 -8.69
CA GLU A 53 16.25 15.10 -8.59
C GLU A 53 15.51 14.83 -9.90
N SER A 54 16.10 14.05 -10.80
CA SER A 54 15.43 13.67 -12.04
C SER A 54 14.17 12.84 -11.74
N ALA A 55 13.16 12.93 -12.62
CA ALA A 55 11.93 12.15 -12.49
C ALA A 55 12.20 10.63 -12.41
N GLN A 56 13.27 10.15 -13.05
CA GLN A 56 13.70 8.75 -12.94
C GLN A 56 14.27 8.42 -11.56
N ALA A 57 15.14 9.29 -11.03
CA ALA A 57 15.73 9.10 -9.71
C ALA A 57 14.67 9.15 -8.60
N LEU A 58 13.74 10.11 -8.66
CA LEU A 58 12.63 10.20 -7.71
C LEU A 58 11.72 8.96 -7.75
N ARG A 59 11.44 8.43 -8.94
CA ARG A 59 10.71 7.15 -9.07
C ARG A 59 11.47 5.98 -8.45
N ALA A 60 12.78 5.89 -8.69
CA ALA A 60 13.61 4.84 -8.10
C ALA A 60 13.68 4.95 -6.57
N GLN A 61 13.84 6.16 -6.04
CA GLN A 61 13.79 6.42 -4.59
C GLN A 61 12.43 6.05 -4.00
N SER A 62 11.33 6.45 -4.64
CA SER A 62 9.97 6.05 -4.25
C SER A 62 9.81 4.53 -4.23
N MET A 63 10.31 3.81 -5.24
CA MET A 63 10.27 2.34 -5.25
C MET A 63 11.10 1.72 -4.12
N ALA A 64 12.28 2.25 -3.81
CA ALA A 64 13.11 1.78 -2.71
C ALA A 64 12.43 1.95 -1.33
N THR A 65 11.54 2.94 -1.17
CA THR A 65 10.79 3.10 0.09
C THR A 65 9.83 1.95 0.36
N PHE A 66 9.35 1.25 -0.68
CA PHE A 66 8.57 0.03 -0.47
C PHE A 66 9.44 -1.11 0.09
N MET A 67 10.72 -1.19 -0.33
CA MET A 67 11.68 -2.13 0.25
C MET A 67 11.99 -1.77 1.71
N LEU A 68 12.18 -0.49 2.03
CA LEU A 68 12.34 -0.02 3.42
C LEU A 68 11.13 -0.38 4.28
N LEU A 69 9.91 -0.16 3.76
CA LEU A 69 8.67 -0.59 4.41
C LEU A 69 8.66 -2.09 4.69
N CYS A 70 8.94 -2.93 3.68
CA CYS A 70 9.02 -4.39 3.85
C CYS A 70 10.06 -4.78 4.91
N ALA A 71 11.18 -4.07 4.96
CA ALA A 71 12.25 -4.28 5.91
C ALA A 71 12.00 -3.63 7.28
N GLY A 72 10.85 -2.99 7.51
CA GLY A 72 10.52 -2.37 8.80
C GLY A 72 11.22 -1.05 9.11
N GLU A 73 11.96 -0.46 8.16
CA GLU A 73 12.64 0.83 8.31
C GLU A 73 11.68 2.00 8.03
N LEU A 74 10.67 2.15 8.90
CA LEU A 74 9.52 3.02 8.66
C LEU A 74 9.86 4.51 8.66
N ASP A 75 10.65 4.97 9.64
CA ASP A 75 11.05 6.37 9.75
C ASP A 75 11.89 6.81 8.53
N ALA A 76 12.77 5.92 8.06
CA ALA A 76 13.56 6.16 6.86
C ALA A 76 12.67 6.18 5.59
N ALA A 77 11.70 5.27 5.50
CA ALA A 77 10.75 5.24 4.39
C ALA A 77 9.91 6.53 4.32
N GLU A 78 9.37 6.98 5.46
CA GLU A 78 8.61 8.22 5.57
C GLU A 78 9.45 9.44 5.17
N GLY A 79 10.65 9.61 5.76
CA GLY A 79 11.51 10.76 5.45
C GLY A 79 12.03 10.80 4.01
N VAL A 80 12.14 9.66 3.33
CA VAL A 80 12.42 9.62 1.88
C VAL A 80 11.18 9.99 1.08
N LEU A 81 10.01 9.45 1.42
CA LEU A 81 8.76 9.72 0.72
C LEU A 81 8.35 11.20 0.81
N ASP A 82 8.49 11.85 1.97
CA ASP A 82 8.19 13.27 2.13
C ASP A 82 8.99 14.14 1.16
N ARG A 83 10.30 13.88 1.06
CA ARG A 83 11.18 14.59 0.12
C ARG A 83 10.80 14.30 -1.33
N VAL A 84 10.54 13.04 -1.67
CA VAL A 84 10.18 12.63 -3.03
C VAL A 84 8.84 13.22 -3.46
N ILE A 85 7.82 13.19 -2.61
CA ILE A 85 6.49 13.75 -2.87
C ILE A 85 6.58 15.27 -3.08
N ALA A 86 7.35 15.97 -2.24
CA ALA A 86 7.57 17.41 -2.39
C ALA A 86 8.24 17.76 -3.74
N ALA A 87 9.28 17.01 -4.13
CA ALA A 87 9.95 17.20 -5.41
C ALA A 87 9.02 16.90 -6.60
N GLN A 88 8.26 15.80 -6.56
CA GLN A 88 7.29 15.44 -7.61
C GLN A 88 6.17 16.49 -7.74
N ALA A 89 5.73 17.07 -6.62
CA ALA A 89 4.77 18.16 -6.63
C ALA A 89 5.34 19.42 -7.32
N ALA A 90 6.58 19.79 -7.03
CA ALA A 90 7.26 20.92 -7.68
C ALA A 90 7.44 20.71 -9.20
N MET A 91 7.59 19.45 -9.64
CA MET A 91 7.71 19.08 -11.06
C MET A 91 6.36 18.97 -11.78
N GLY A 92 5.23 19.01 -11.06
CA GLY A 92 3.89 18.83 -11.63
C GLY A 92 3.58 17.40 -12.09
N ASP A 93 4.35 16.39 -11.65
CA ASP A 93 4.13 14.99 -12.02
C ASP A 93 3.12 14.30 -11.08
N ALA A 94 1.83 14.62 -11.30
CA ALA A 94 0.74 14.14 -10.45
C ALA A 94 0.63 12.61 -10.40
N ARG A 95 0.95 11.90 -11.50
CA ARG A 95 0.86 10.44 -11.56
C ARG A 95 1.91 9.80 -10.67
N THR A 96 3.17 10.20 -10.80
CA THR A 96 4.23 9.59 -9.98
C THR A 96 4.14 10.04 -8.53
N ARG A 97 3.65 11.26 -8.27
CA ARG A 97 3.31 11.72 -6.92
C ARG A 97 2.26 10.82 -6.26
N SER A 98 1.15 10.54 -6.95
CA SER A 98 0.09 9.64 -6.44
C SER A 98 0.66 8.27 -6.03
N ALA A 99 1.57 7.71 -6.84
CA ALA A 99 2.21 6.43 -6.50
C ALA A 99 3.07 6.50 -5.23
N SER A 100 3.80 7.60 -5.01
CA SER A 100 4.57 7.84 -3.78
C SER A 100 3.65 8.06 -2.57
N GLU A 101 2.58 8.85 -2.71
CA GLU A 101 1.57 9.07 -1.67
C GLU A 101 0.92 7.75 -1.23
N LEU A 102 0.58 6.84 -2.16
CA LEU A 102 0.04 5.52 -1.82
C LEU A 102 1.06 4.59 -1.15
N ARG A 103 2.37 4.78 -1.36
CA ARG A 103 3.39 4.11 -0.55
C ARG A 103 3.43 4.68 0.86
N LEU A 104 3.32 6.01 1.00
CA LEU A 104 3.24 6.67 2.31
C LEU A 104 2.02 6.22 3.10
N VAL A 105 0.86 6.02 2.45
CA VAL A 105 -0.32 5.40 3.09
C VAL A 105 0.05 4.08 3.78
N GLN A 106 0.81 3.19 3.13
CA GLN A 106 1.19 1.91 3.73
C GLN A 106 2.21 2.06 4.87
N VAL A 107 3.12 3.04 4.77
CA VAL A 107 4.04 3.38 5.87
C VAL A 107 3.25 3.88 7.09
N LEU A 108 2.32 4.81 6.89
CA LEU A 108 1.42 5.32 7.93
C LEU A 108 0.58 4.21 8.57
N GLN A 109 0.07 3.26 7.76
CA GLN A 109 -0.61 2.07 8.26
C GLN A 109 0.29 1.23 9.19
N ARG A 110 1.56 1.01 8.83
CA ARG A 110 2.50 0.23 9.63
C ARG A 110 2.95 0.98 10.90
N LEU A 111 3.03 2.30 10.85
CA LEU A 111 3.27 3.19 11.99
C LEU A 111 2.06 3.31 12.94
N GLY A 112 0.90 2.74 12.58
CA GLY A 112 -0.33 2.88 13.37
C GLY A 112 -1.02 4.24 13.24
N ARG A 113 -0.57 5.11 12.33
CA ARG A 113 -1.16 6.43 12.01
C ARG A 113 -2.34 6.27 11.05
N VAL A 114 -3.30 5.44 11.44
CA VAL A 114 -4.37 4.95 10.56
C VAL A 114 -5.26 6.07 10.00
N ASN A 115 -5.62 7.05 10.83
CA ASN A 115 -6.45 8.17 10.38
C ASN A 115 -5.76 9.03 9.32
N GLU A 116 -4.44 9.18 9.41
CA GLU A 116 -3.65 9.90 8.40
C GLU A 116 -3.54 9.10 7.10
N ALA A 117 -3.40 7.78 7.20
CA ALA A 117 -3.43 6.87 6.05
C ALA A 117 -4.77 6.96 5.30
N VAL A 118 -5.90 6.96 6.01
CA VAL A 118 -7.24 7.12 5.41
C VAL A 118 -7.39 8.49 4.75
N ARG A 119 -6.99 9.58 5.43
CA ARG A 119 -7.07 10.94 4.88
C ARG A 119 -6.27 11.05 3.58
N LEU A 120 -5.01 10.63 3.60
CA LEU A 120 -4.13 10.69 2.42
C LEU A 120 -4.66 9.82 1.28
N ALA A 121 -5.12 8.59 1.56
CA ALA A 121 -5.68 7.73 0.51
C ALA A 121 -6.95 8.32 -0.12
N SER A 122 -7.82 8.94 0.69
CA SER A 122 -9.02 9.64 0.21
C SER A 122 -8.67 10.84 -0.68
N GLU A 123 -7.66 11.64 -0.29
CA GLU A 123 -7.15 12.74 -1.11
C GLU A 123 -6.61 12.25 -2.45
N VAL A 124 -5.82 11.17 -2.46
CA VAL A 124 -5.32 10.58 -3.71
C VAL A 124 -6.48 10.12 -4.60
N VAL A 125 -7.50 9.46 -4.04
CA VAL A 125 -8.71 9.04 -4.80
C VAL A 125 -9.46 10.23 -5.37
N ALA A 126 -9.60 11.32 -4.62
CA ALA A 126 -10.28 12.54 -5.06
C ALA A 126 -9.55 13.27 -6.19
N GLN A 127 -8.22 13.13 -6.25
CA GLN A 127 -7.39 13.67 -7.34
C GLN A 127 -7.50 12.86 -8.65
N GLN A 128 -8.02 11.62 -8.59
CA GLN A 128 -8.19 10.79 -9.78
C GLN A 128 -9.56 11.02 -10.42
N SER A 129 -9.59 11.32 -11.72
CA SER A 129 -10.81 11.22 -12.51
C SER A 129 -11.33 9.77 -12.52
N ASN A 130 -12.63 9.61 -12.79
CA ASN A 130 -13.25 8.28 -12.87
C ASN A 130 -12.60 7.39 -13.94
N ASP A 131 -12.12 7.99 -15.04
CA ASP A 131 -11.45 7.29 -16.14
C ASP A 131 -9.93 7.11 -15.92
N SER A 132 -9.41 7.51 -14.75
CA SER A 132 -7.98 7.39 -14.47
C SER A 132 -7.56 5.91 -14.43
N PRO A 133 -6.57 5.49 -15.23
CA PRO A 133 -6.13 4.09 -15.29
C PRO A 133 -5.43 3.64 -14.01
N VAL A 134 -5.20 4.54 -13.05
CA VAL A 134 -4.58 4.23 -11.75
C VAL A 134 -5.55 4.37 -10.58
N ARG A 135 -6.82 4.74 -10.83
CA ARG A 135 -7.85 4.90 -9.79
C ARG A 135 -8.06 3.62 -8.98
N HIS A 136 -7.98 2.46 -9.63
CA HIS A 136 -8.10 1.15 -8.99
C HIS A 136 -6.99 0.84 -7.97
N PHE A 137 -5.82 1.48 -8.07
CA PHE A 137 -4.78 1.38 -7.04
C PHE A 137 -5.17 2.23 -5.83
N ALA A 138 -5.53 3.49 -6.05
CA ALA A 138 -5.91 4.41 -4.98
C ALA A 138 -7.09 3.89 -4.15
N LEU A 139 -8.16 3.42 -4.81
CA LEU A 139 -9.32 2.83 -4.15
C LEU A 139 -8.98 1.59 -3.33
N HIS A 140 -8.09 0.73 -3.84
CA HIS A 140 -7.67 -0.46 -3.10
C HIS A 140 -6.90 -0.10 -1.82
N HIS A 141 -5.98 0.88 -1.90
CA HIS A 141 -5.24 1.35 -0.73
C HIS A 141 -6.16 2.07 0.27
N LEU A 142 -7.12 2.88 -0.21
CA LEU A 142 -8.15 3.47 0.64
C LEU A 142 -8.97 2.38 1.35
N GLY A 143 -9.41 1.36 0.63
CA GLY A 143 -10.14 0.23 1.20
C GLY A 143 -9.37 -0.50 2.29
N LYS A 144 -8.07 -0.75 2.10
CA LYS A 144 -7.20 -1.34 3.13
C LYS A 144 -7.02 -0.43 4.35
N ALA A 145 -6.86 0.88 4.14
CA ALA A 145 -6.73 1.86 5.22
C ALA A 145 -8.02 1.94 6.05
N LEU A 146 -9.19 2.01 5.39
CA LEU A 146 -10.51 2.01 6.02
C LEU A 146 -10.79 0.70 6.78
N MET A 147 -10.37 -0.44 6.21
CA MET A 147 -10.45 -1.74 6.89
C MET A 147 -9.63 -1.74 8.18
N GLN A 148 -8.42 -1.15 8.17
CA GLN A 148 -7.61 -1.02 9.38
C GLN A 148 -8.21 -0.03 10.39
N ALA A 149 -8.93 0.99 9.91
CA ALA A 149 -9.65 1.96 10.75
C ALA A 149 -10.95 1.39 11.36
N GLY A 150 -11.40 0.20 10.95
CA GLY A 150 -12.68 -0.38 11.37
C GLY A 150 -13.90 0.15 10.61
N ALA A 151 -13.72 1.01 9.60
CA ALA A 151 -14.77 1.54 8.75
C ALA A 151 -15.19 0.52 7.68
N HIS A 152 -15.72 -0.64 8.11
CA HIS A 152 -15.89 -1.81 7.24
C HIS A 152 -16.84 -1.58 6.06
N GLY A 153 -17.90 -0.77 6.23
CA GLY A 153 -18.84 -0.45 5.15
C GLY A 153 -18.17 0.33 4.02
N GLU A 154 -17.43 1.38 4.38
CA GLU A 154 -16.68 2.22 3.43
C GLU A 154 -15.52 1.45 2.79
N ALA A 155 -14.82 0.62 3.58
CA ALA A 155 -13.77 -0.27 3.10
C ALA A 155 -14.30 -1.21 2.01
N ARG A 156 -15.47 -1.83 2.25
CA ARG A 156 -16.13 -2.70 1.26
C ARG A 156 -16.45 -1.94 -0.01
N ALA A 157 -17.04 -0.74 0.08
CA ALA A 157 -17.40 0.06 -1.07
C ALA A 157 -16.17 0.37 -1.95
N ALA A 158 -15.08 0.85 -1.34
CA ALA A 158 -13.85 1.17 -2.05
C ALA A 158 -13.20 -0.08 -2.70
N LEU A 159 -13.15 -1.22 -1.98
CA LEU A 159 -12.58 -2.46 -2.51
C LEU A 159 -13.43 -3.08 -3.64
N VAL A 160 -14.76 -2.97 -3.58
CA VAL A 160 -15.65 -3.44 -4.66
C VAL A 160 -15.47 -2.59 -5.92
N GLU A 161 -15.38 -1.27 -5.79
CA GLU A 161 -15.10 -0.38 -6.93
C GLU A 161 -13.71 -0.68 -7.53
N ALA A 162 -12.69 -0.86 -6.68
CA ALA A 162 -11.36 -1.26 -7.13
C ALA A 162 -11.37 -2.61 -7.87
N LEU A 163 -12.14 -3.59 -7.38
CA LEU A 163 -12.27 -4.91 -8.02
C LEU A 163 -12.94 -4.79 -9.39
N ALA A 164 -14.01 -4.01 -9.52
CA ALA A 164 -14.69 -3.79 -10.79
C ALA A 164 -13.73 -3.22 -11.86
N LEU A 165 -12.93 -2.22 -11.50
CA LEU A 165 -11.93 -1.63 -12.40
C LEU A 165 -10.82 -2.63 -12.77
N ARG A 166 -10.35 -3.45 -11.81
CA ARG A 166 -9.32 -4.47 -12.07
C ARG A 166 -9.84 -5.63 -12.93
N LEU A 167 -11.13 -5.98 -12.80
CA LEU A 167 -11.80 -6.93 -13.69
C LEU A 167 -11.87 -6.40 -15.12
N ALA A 168 -12.23 -5.13 -15.30
CA ALA A 168 -12.24 -4.48 -16.61
C ALA A 168 -10.83 -4.42 -17.24
N LEU A 169 -9.79 -4.23 -16.41
CA LEU A 169 -8.39 -4.27 -16.84
C LEU A 169 -7.89 -5.69 -17.18
N GLY A 170 -8.55 -6.73 -16.67
CA GLY A 170 -8.15 -8.13 -16.88
C GLY A 170 -6.87 -8.55 -16.16
N ASN A 171 -6.40 -7.78 -15.17
CA ASN A 171 -5.16 -8.10 -14.43
C ASN A 171 -5.44 -9.09 -13.29
N ALA A 172 -5.15 -10.37 -13.52
CA ALA A 172 -5.43 -11.46 -12.59
C ALA A 172 -4.80 -11.29 -11.20
N GLU A 173 -3.56 -10.79 -11.13
CA GLU A 173 -2.84 -10.57 -9.86
C GLU A 173 -3.52 -9.49 -9.01
N LEU A 174 -3.84 -8.35 -9.64
CA LEU A 174 -4.55 -7.27 -8.96
C LEU A 174 -5.96 -7.68 -8.52
N ILE A 175 -6.66 -8.48 -9.33
CA ILE A 175 -7.96 -9.06 -8.98
C ILE A 175 -7.82 -9.95 -7.74
N ALA A 176 -6.85 -10.88 -7.73
CA ALA A 176 -6.61 -11.78 -6.60
C ALA A 176 -6.30 -11.00 -5.32
N SER A 177 -5.42 -10.00 -5.39
CA SER A 177 -5.08 -9.12 -4.27
C SER A 177 -6.31 -8.41 -3.67
N THR A 178 -7.24 -7.93 -4.51
CA THR A 178 -8.45 -7.24 -4.01
C THR A 178 -9.46 -8.22 -3.44
N ARG A 179 -9.62 -9.40 -4.04
CA ARG A 179 -10.46 -10.46 -3.49
C ARG A 179 -9.98 -10.91 -2.12
N GLN A 180 -8.67 -11.05 -1.93
CA GLN A 180 -8.09 -11.39 -0.63
C GLN A 180 -8.44 -10.33 0.43
N ALA A 181 -8.34 -9.05 0.09
CA ALA A 181 -8.73 -7.97 1.00
C ALA A 181 -10.23 -8.02 1.35
N LEU A 182 -11.11 -8.31 0.38
CA LEU A 182 -12.54 -8.47 0.61
C LEU A 182 -12.87 -9.69 1.47
N THR A 183 -12.26 -10.84 1.22
CA THR A 183 -12.42 -12.05 2.04
C THR A 183 -12.00 -11.78 3.49
N LEU A 184 -10.90 -11.06 3.70
CA LEU A 184 -10.43 -10.70 5.04
C LEU A 184 -11.38 -9.72 5.76
N LEU A 185 -11.98 -8.79 5.02
CA LEU A 185 -12.98 -7.88 5.55
C LEU A 185 -14.25 -8.62 5.97
N GLU A 186 -14.63 -9.67 5.23
CA GLU A 186 -15.82 -10.51 5.46
C GLU A 186 -15.65 -11.52 6.58
N SER A 187 -14.43 -11.99 6.82
CA SER A 187 -14.13 -12.98 7.86
C SER A 187 -14.04 -12.40 9.26
N ARG A 188 -14.01 -11.06 9.41
CA ARG A 188 -14.10 -10.43 10.74
C ARG A 188 -15.54 -10.54 11.24
N PRO A 189 -15.78 -11.11 12.43
CA PRO A 189 -17.12 -11.21 12.98
C PRO A 189 -17.73 -9.81 13.05
N LEU A 190 -18.93 -9.66 12.48
CA LEU A 190 -19.76 -8.48 12.64
C LEU A 190 -19.89 -8.27 14.15
N ALA A 191 -19.24 -7.25 14.72
CA ALA A 191 -19.49 -6.90 16.11
C ALA A 191 -21.00 -6.70 16.22
N ALA A 192 -21.64 -7.54 17.05
CA ALA A 192 -23.07 -7.51 17.25
C ALA A 192 -23.50 -6.06 17.50
N THR A 193 -24.42 -5.57 16.69
CA THR A 193 -25.10 -4.31 16.95
C THR A 193 -25.66 -4.42 18.37
N PRO A 194 -25.26 -3.56 19.33
CA PRO A 194 -25.92 -3.59 20.62
C PRO A 194 -27.41 -3.27 20.37
N PRO A 195 -28.34 -4.02 20.99
CA PRO A 195 -29.75 -3.73 20.85
C PRO A 195 -29.97 -2.31 21.37
N HIS A 196 -30.66 -1.51 20.55
CA HIS A 196 -31.10 -0.18 20.91
C HIS A 196 -32.04 -0.33 22.12
N GLU A 197 -31.57 0.00 23.32
CA GLU A 197 -32.47 0.17 24.46
C GLU A 197 -33.37 1.37 24.17
N ALA A 198 -34.67 1.13 24.29
CA ALA A 198 -35.75 2.09 24.15
C ALA A 198 -36.10 2.67 25.53
#